data_AF-A0A3B9NHN3-F1
#
_entry.id   AF-A0A3B9NHN3-F1
#
_cell.length_a   1.000
_cell.length_b   1.000
_cell.length_c   1.000
_cell.angle_alpha   90.00
_cell.angle_beta   90.00
_cell.angle_gamma   90.00
#
_symmetry.space_group_name_H-M   'P 1'
#
loop_
_entity.id
_entity.type
_entity.pdbx_description
1 polymer ?
#
loop_
_entity_poly.entity_id
_entity_poly.type
_entity_poly.pdbx_seq_one_letter_code
_entity_poly.pdbx_strand_id
1 'polypeptide(L)'
;MAIIEDGPNGGFRGKVGSIYGYNRMGQWIIRGARRKNSKPPTEAQRLHRQKMKAIGKFCAENKAVFDFGYGLKKENGSKYGAFQLAQKHVF
;
A
#
# COMPACT_ATOMS: atom_id res chain seq x y z
N MET A 1 7.16 -8.80 8.91
CA MET A 1 8.12 -7.98 9.66
C MET A 1 7.38 -6.77 10.23
N ALA A 2 7.69 -6.38 11.46
CA ALA A 2 7.21 -5.13 12.05
C ALA A 2 8.40 -4.22 12.34
N ILE A 3 8.17 -2.92 12.26
CA ILE A 3 9.13 -1.86 12.55
C ILE A 3 8.55 -1.05 13.69
N ILE A 4 9.31 -0.89 14.78
CA ILE A 4 8.96 0.06 15.84
C ILE A 4 9.31 1.46 15.34
N GLU A 5 8.35 2.36 15.39
CA GLU A 5 8.51 3.78 15.04
C GLU A 5 8.60 4.59 16.34
N ASP A 6 9.34 5.71 16.33
CA ASP A 6 9.43 6.66 17.46
C ASP A 6 10.04 6.08 18.76
N GLY A 7 10.97 5.14 18.62
CA GLY A 7 11.75 4.58 19.74
C GLY A 7 11.05 3.43 20.49
N PRO A 8 11.63 2.91 21.58
CA PRO A 8 11.20 1.65 22.21
C PRO A 8 9.74 1.64 22.71
N ASN A 9 9.21 2.79 23.10
CA ASN A 9 7.84 2.96 23.61
C ASN A 9 6.86 3.47 22.55
N GLY A 10 7.30 3.63 21.30
CA GLY A 10 6.47 4.11 20.22
C GLY A 10 5.57 3.02 19.63
N GLY A 11 4.75 3.42 18.66
CA GLY A 11 3.92 2.46 17.93
C GLY A 11 4.75 1.56 17.01
N PHE A 12 4.16 0.47 16.52
CA PHE A 12 4.82 -0.38 15.54
C PHE A 12 3.99 -0.53 14.28
N ARG A 13 4.66 -0.49 13.12
CA ARG A 13 4.06 -0.73 11.81
C ARG A 13 4.37 -2.14 11.34
N GLY A 14 3.34 -2.92 11.04
CA GLY A 14 3.48 -4.27 10.51
C GLY A 14 2.93 -5.34 11.46
N LYS A 15 3.43 -6.57 11.33
CA LYS A 15 2.93 -7.75 12.05
C LYS A 15 3.86 -8.17 13.19
N VAL A 16 3.32 -8.28 14.40
CA VAL A 16 4.00 -8.85 15.59
C VAL A 16 3.13 -10.00 16.09
N GLY A 17 3.62 -11.24 16.03
CA GLY A 17 2.83 -12.42 16.42
C GLY A 17 1.49 -12.51 15.67
N SER A 18 0.38 -12.51 16.42
CA SER A 18 -0.98 -12.58 15.89
C SER A 18 -1.65 -11.21 15.67
N ILE A 19 -0.93 -10.11 15.90
CA ILE A 19 -1.45 -8.74 15.79
C ILE A 19 -0.74 -7.92 14.70
N TYR A 20 -1.44 -6.91 14.21
CA TYR A 20 -0.95 -5.92 13.26
C TYR A 20 -1.11 -4.53 13.85
N GLY A 21 -0.04 -3.75 13.77
CA GLY A 21 -0.01 -2.33 14.12
C GLY A 21 0.13 -1.46 12.86
N TYR A 22 -0.58 -0.34 12.81
CA TYR A 22 -0.38 0.70 11.80
C TYR A 22 -0.91 2.04 12.30
N ASN A 23 -0.29 3.13 11.85
CA ASN A 23 -0.80 4.47 12.07
C ASN A 23 -1.88 4.80 11.04
N ARG A 24 -3.04 5.27 11.50
CA ARG A 24 -4.12 5.77 10.65
C ARG A 24 -4.50 7.17 11.14
N MET A 25 -4.27 8.17 10.30
CA MET A 25 -4.62 9.58 10.59
C MET A 25 -4.05 10.08 11.92
N GLY A 26 -2.79 9.72 12.23
CA GLY A 26 -2.11 10.11 13.47
C GLY A 26 -2.35 9.15 14.65
N GLN A 27 -3.37 8.28 14.58
CA GLN A 27 -3.66 7.33 15.65
C GLN A 27 -3.05 5.96 15.37
N TRP A 28 -2.36 5.40 16.37
CA TRP A 28 -1.87 4.02 16.33
C TRP A 28 -3.01 3.03 16.56
N ILE A 29 -3.27 2.18 15.57
CA ILE A 29 -4.29 1.14 15.61
C ILE A 29 -3.60 -0.22 15.71
N ILE A 30 -4.01 -1.01 16.70
CA ILE A 30 -3.64 -2.42 16.84
C ILE A 30 -4.87 -3.28 16.54
N ARG A 31 -4.69 -4.31 15.72
CA ARG A 31 -5.77 -5.25 15.39
C ARG A 31 -5.27 -6.68 15.34
N GLY A 32 -6.16 -7.62 15.63
CA GLY A 32 -5.91 -9.03 15.38
C GLY A 32 -5.69 -9.33 13.89
N ALA A 33 -4.95 -10.41 13.62
CA ALA A 33 -4.75 -10.93 12.28
C ALA A 33 -6.10 -11.17 11.58
N ARG A 34 -6.19 -10.72 10.33
CA ARG A 34 -7.37 -10.99 9.52
C ARG A 34 -7.50 -12.50 9.32
N ARG A 35 -8.67 -13.05 9.65
CA ARG A 35 -9.01 -14.42 9.26
C ARG A 35 -9.01 -14.50 7.74
N LYS A 36 -8.41 -15.56 7.20
CA LYS A 36 -8.45 -15.83 5.76
C LYS A 36 -9.91 -16.06 5.37
N ASN A 37 -10.39 -15.33 4.37
CA ASN A 37 -11.72 -15.56 3.83
C ASN A 37 -11.65 -16.69 2.80
N SER A 38 -12.49 -17.72 2.95
CA SER A 38 -12.63 -18.83 1.99
C SER A 38 -13.72 -18.59 0.96
N LYS A 39 -14.58 -17.58 1.15
CA LYS A 39 -15.67 -17.28 0.22
C LYS A 39 -15.11 -16.82 -1.13
N PRO A 40 -15.71 -17.26 -2.26
CA PRO A 40 -15.32 -16.77 -3.56
C PRO A 40 -15.58 -15.25 -3.66
N PRO A 41 -14.80 -14.53 -4.48
CA PRO A 41 -15.00 -13.10 -4.67
C PRO A 41 -16.36 -12.81 -5.31
N THR A 42 -17.02 -11.73 -4.88
CA THR A 42 -18.23 -11.26 -5.57
C THR A 42 -17.89 -10.72 -6.96
N GLU A 43 -18.89 -10.58 -7.83
CA GLU A 43 -18.66 -10.04 -9.18
C GLU A 43 -18.05 -8.65 -9.17
N ALA A 44 -18.54 -7.77 -8.29
CA ALA A 44 -17.97 -6.45 -8.08
C ALA A 44 -16.50 -6.51 -7.64
N GLN A 45 -16.16 -7.43 -6.71
CA GLN A 45 -14.77 -7.63 -6.30
C GLN A 45 -13.91 -8.17 -7.43
N ARG A 46 -14.44 -9.07 -8.27
CA ARG A 46 -13.75 -9.61 -9.44
C ARG A 46 -13.46 -8.53 -10.47
N LEU A 47 -14.45 -7.70 -10.79
CA LEU A 47 -14.30 -6.56 -11.69
C LEU A 47 -13.26 -5.57 -11.16
N HIS A 48 -13.31 -5.23 -9.87
CA HIS A 48 -12.31 -4.37 -9.24
C HIS A 48 -10.89 -4.95 -9.37
N ARG A 49 -10.71 -6.26 -9.10
CA ARG A 49 -9.41 -6.94 -9.28
C ARG A 49 -8.92 -6.90 -10.73
N GLN A 50 -9.82 -7.08 -11.70
CA GLN A 50 -9.48 -6.97 -13.12
C GLN A 50 -9.03 -5.54 -13.49
N LYS A 51 -9.76 -4.52 -13.03
CA LYS A 51 -9.37 -3.11 -13.20
C LYS A 51 -7.98 -2.84 -12.62
N MET A 52 -7.74 -3.28 -11.38
CA MET A 52 -6.43 -3.14 -10.73
C MET A 52 -5.32 -3.86 -11.49
N LYS A 53 -5.60 -5.05 -12.04
CA LYS A 53 -4.63 -5.80 -12.85
C LYS A 53 -4.29 -5.06 -14.15
N ALA A 54 -5.29 -4.51 -14.84
CA ALA A 54 -5.10 -3.76 -16.07
C ALA A 54 -4.26 -2.50 -15.83
N ILE A 55 -4.59 -1.73 -14.78
CA ILE A 55 -3.84 -0.53 -14.38
C ILE A 55 -2.40 -0.91 -14.00
N GLY A 56 -2.23 -1.94 -13.18
CA GLY A 56 -0.90 -2.40 -12.77
C GLY A 56 -0.03 -2.79 -13.96
N LYS A 57 -0.62 -3.46 -14.96
CA LYS A 57 0.06 -3.82 -16.21
C LYS A 57 0.44 -2.57 -17.03
N PHE A 58 -0.49 -1.66 -17.25
CA PHE A 58 -0.24 -0.39 -17.94
C PHE A 58 0.88 0.42 -17.25
N CYS A 59 0.83 0.54 -15.93
CA CYS A 59 1.86 1.22 -15.16
C CYS A 59 3.22 0.53 -15.28
N ALA A 60 3.26 -0.80 -15.29
CA ALA A 60 4.51 -1.56 -15.41
C ALA A 60 5.14 -1.41 -16.81
N GLU A 61 4.33 -1.45 -17.87
CA GLU A 61 4.80 -1.28 -19.26
C GLU A 61 5.37 0.13 -19.50
N ASN A 62 4.83 1.14 -18.82
CA ASN A 62 5.27 2.53 -18.94
C ASN A 62 6.15 2.98 -17.76
N LYS A 63 6.76 2.04 -17.03
CA LYS A 63 7.50 2.32 -15.79
C LYS A 63 8.59 3.39 -15.98
N ALA A 64 9.31 3.38 -17.10
CA ALA A 64 10.37 4.35 -17.37
C ALA A 64 9.84 5.80 -17.46
N VAL A 65 8.70 5.99 -18.14
CA VAL A 65 8.04 7.30 -18.26
C VAL A 65 7.57 7.78 -16.89
N PHE A 66 7.01 6.88 -16.08
CA PHE A 66 6.54 7.21 -14.74
C PHE A 66 7.68 7.47 -13.77
N ASP A 67 8.75 6.69 -13.80
CA ASP A 67 9.91 6.91 -12.94
C ASP A 67 10.59 8.26 -13.25
N PHE A 68 10.68 8.64 -14.53
CA PHE A 68 11.21 9.93 -14.93
C PHE A 68 10.28 11.08 -14.48
N GLY A 69 9.01 11.05 -14.90
CA GLY A 69 8.06 12.13 -14.63
C GLY A 69 7.73 12.28 -13.14
N TYR A 70 7.49 11.17 -12.44
CA TYR A 70 7.16 11.18 -11.01
C TYR A 70 8.40 11.19 -10.10
N GLY A 71 9.59 10.90 -10.62
CA GLY A 71 10.85 11.15 -9.93
C GLY A 71 11.04 12.65 -9.66
N LEU A 72 10.74 13.49 -10.65
CA LEU A 72 10.82 14.96 -10.53
C LEU A 72 9.75 15.56 -9.60
N LYS A 73 8.55 14.94 -9.55
CA LYS A 73 7.46 15.35 -8.66
C LYS A 73 7.56 14.81 -7.24
N LYS A 74 8.52 13.93 -6.94
CA LYS A 74 8.63 13.32 -5.62
C LYS A 74 9.20 14.33 -4.62
N GLU A 75 8.42 14.67 -3.61
CA GLU A 75 8.94 15.41 -2.45
C GLU A 75 9.99 14.58 -1.70
N ASN A 76 11.07 15.23 -1.27
CA ASN A 76 12.12 14.59 -0.46
C ASN A 76 11.50 14.03 0.83
N GLY A 77 11.58 12.72 1.02
CA GLY A 77 10.96 12.03 2.16
C GLY A 77 9.57 11.44 1.90
N SER A 78 9.02 11.53 0.67
CA SER A 78 7.74 10.91 0.34
C SER A 78 7.74 9.40 0.61
N LYS A 79 6.68 8.93 1.30
CA LYS A 79 6.44 7.52 1.64
C LYS A 79 6.19 6.63 0.42
N TYR A 80 5.87 7.22 -0.74
CA TYR A 80 5.56 6.50 -1.97
C TYR A 80 6.71 6.65 -2.97
N GLY A 81 7.08 5.57 -3.64
CA GLY A 81 7.96 5.63 -4.80
C GLY A 81 7.25 6.23 -6.01
N ALA A 82 8.01 6.64 -7.03
CA ALA A 82 7.49 7.26 -8.25
C ALA A 82 6.38 6.42 -8.90
N PHE A 83 6.59 5.10 -8.95
CA PHE A 83 5.61 4.13 -9.45
C PHE A 83 4.31 4.09 -8.62
N GLN A 84 4.39 4.03 -7.29
CA GLN A 84 3.19 4.01 -6.44
C GLN A 84 2.42 5.34 -6.52
N LEU A 85 3.14 6.45 -6.71
CA LEU A 85 2.54 7.76 -6.89
C LEU A 85 1.84 7.89 -8.25
N ALA A 86 2.41 7.29 -9.31
CA ALA A 86 1.76 7.17 -10.60
C ALA A 86 0.45 6.37 -10.52
N GLN A 87 0.48 5.21 -9.84
CA GLN A 87 -0.70 4.38 -9.65
C GLN A 87 -1.84 5.11 -8.93
N LYS A 88 -1.53 6.00 -7.98
CA LYS A 88 -2.52 6.82 -7.25
C LYS A 88 -3.25 7.82 -8.16
N HIS A 89 -2.60 8.35 -9.20
CA HIS A 89 -3.23 9.35 -10.09
C HIS A 89 -4.02 8.72 -11.24
N VAL A 90 -3.78 7.44 -11.53
CA VAL A 90 -4.55 6.67 -12.52
C VAL A 90 -5.85 6.12 -11.92
N PHE A 91 -5.96 6.10 -10.58
CA PHE A 91 -7.10 5.60 -9.81
C PHE A 91 -7.88 6.72 -9.12
#